data_AF-A0A192TDU9-F1
#
_entry.id   AF-A0A192TDU9-F1
#
_cell.length_a   1.000
_cell.length_b   1.000
_cell.length_c   1.000
_cell.angle_alpha   90.00
_cell.angle_beta   90.00
_cell.angle_gamma   90.00
#
_symmetry.space_group_name_H-M   'P 1'
#
loop_
_entity.id
_entity.type
_entity.pdbx_description
1 polymer ?
#
loop_
_entity_poly.entity_id
_entity_poly.type
_entity_poly.pdbx_seq_one_letter_code
_entity_poly.pdbx_strand_id
1 'polypeptide(L)'
;MEYDPHYPTILPEFLALSIVFVSNVLIPVSAIVITRMLRRHRWAPHASAFLWVFFSPITLALLATPTMAPGEEAGLGDGIMLIPVLGEIPIVLVVYTMALLYLRPARQNPSAARSLS
;
A
#
# COMPACT_ATOMS: atom_id res chain seq x y z
N MET A 1 2.85 -14.50 -19.44
CA MET A 1 4.23 -14.03 -19.59
C MET A 1 5.13 -15.21 -19.27
N GLU A 2 5.82 -15.74 -20.27
CA GLU A 2 6.78 -16.84 -20.13
C GLU A 2 8.03 -16.31 -19.41
N TYR A 3 8.61 -17.10 -18.51
CA TYR A 3 9.87 -16.74 -17.84
C TYR A 3 11.02 -16.71 -18.87
N ASP A 4 11.70 -15.58 -19.01
CA ASP A 4 12.88 -15.45 -19.88
C ASP A 4 14.16 -15.74 -19.08
N PRO A 5 14.85 -16.87 -19.32
CA PRO A 5 16.08 -17.21 -18.63
C PRO A 5 17.25 -16.27 -18.95
N HIS A 6 17.16 -15.46 -20.01
CA HIS A 6 18.19 -14.46 -20.36
C HIS A 6 18.06 -13.16 -19.55
N TYR A 7 16.89 -12.91 -18.95
CA TYR A 7 16.61 -11.71 -18.14
C TYR A 7 15.95 -12.09 -16.81
N PRO A 8 16.72 -12.65 -15.86
CA PRO A 8 16.17 -13.10 -14.59
C PRO A 8 15.69 -11.92 -13.72
N THR A 9 14.43 -11.99 -13.30
CA THR A 9 13.79 -11.14 -12.28
C THR A 9 13.81 -11.83 -10.91
N ILE A 10 13.75 -11.07 -9.81
CA ILE A 10 13.62 -11.66 -8.46
C ILE A 10 12.32 -12.46 -8.35
N LEU A 11 11.24 -11.93 -8.91
CA LEU A 11 9.95 -12.60 -8.96
C LEU A 11 9.28 -12.33 -10.31
N PRO A 12 8.58 -13.32 -10.91
CA PRO A 12 7.84 -13.10 -12.15
C PRO A 12 6.90 -11.90 -12.00
N GLU A 13 6.85 -11.06 -13.03
CA GLU A 13 6.11 -9.78 -13.03
C GLU A 13 4.67 -9.93 -12.53
N PHE A 14 3.95 -10.95 -12.98
CA PHE A 14 2.58 -11.22 -12.56
C PHE A 14 2.47 -11.51 -11.05
N LEU A 15 3.42 -12.26 -10.50
CA LEU A 15 3.45 -12.57 -9.07
C LEU A 15 3.85 -11.35 -8.24
N ALA A 16 4.86 -10.59 -8.70
CA ALA A 16 5.27 -9.35 -8.04
C ALA A 16 4.12 -8.34 -7.98
N LEU A 17 3.43 -8.13 -9.10
CA LEU A 17 2.27 -7.25 -9.20
C LEU A 17 1.14 -7.73 -8.30
N SER A 18 0.81 -9.02 -8.34
CA SER A 18 -0.25 -9.60 -7.50
C SER A 18 0.04 -9.43 -6.00
N ILE A 19 1.28 -9.68 -5.56
CA ILE A 19 1.67 -9.54 -4.15
C ILE A 19 1.60 -8.09 -3.71
N VAL A 20 2.13 -7.16 -4.51
CA VAL A 20 2.11 -5.73 -4.18
C VAL A 20 0.67 -5.21 -4.11
N PHE A 21 -0.15 -5.57 -5.10
CA PHE A 21 -1.57 -5.17 -5.15
C PHE A 21 -2.36 -5.69 -3.95
N VAL A 22 -2.24 -6.99 -3.64
CA VAL A 22 -2.91 -7.57 -2.47
C VAL A 22 -2.40 -6.94 -1.17
N SER A 23 -1.10 -6.69 -1.06
CA SER A 23 -0.49 -6.06 0.13
C SER A 23 -0.95 -4.61 0.32
N ASN A 24 -1.15 -3.86 -0.76
CA ASN A 24 -1.68 -2.50 -0.73
C ASN A 24 -3.09 -2.41 -0.14
N VAL A 25 -3.86 -3.50 -0.15
CA VAL A 25 -5.16 -3.58 0.53
C VAL A 25 -5.02 -4.14 1.95
N LEU A 26 -4.30 -5.26 2.11
CA LEU A 26 -4.21 -5.96 3.40
C LEU A 26 -3.48 -5.14 4.47
N ILE A 27 -2.41 -4.41 4.11
CA ILE A 27 -1.63 -3.64 5.08
C ILE A 27 -2.47 -2.51 5.69
N PRO A 28 -3.15 -1.65 4.90
CA PRO A 28 -4.08 -0.66 5.47
C PRO A 28 -5.20 -1.29 6.31
N VAL A 29 -5.83 -2.37 5.84
CA VAL A 29 -6.89 -3.07 6.62
C VAL A 29 -6.34 -3.55 7.97
N SER A 30 -5.17 -4.17 7.97
CA SER A 30 -4.53 -4.64 9.20
C SER A 30 -4.16 -3.50 10.14
N ALA A 31 -3.73 -2.34 9.61
CA ALA A 31 -3.43 -1.16 10.42
C ALA A 31 -4.65 -0.67 11.20
N ILE A 32 -5.86 -0.72 10.63
CA ILE A 32 -7.11 -0.38 11.34
C ILE A 32 -7.33 -1.32 12.53
N VAL A 33 -7.16 -2.63 12.31
CA VAL A 33 -7.36 -3.65 13.35
C VAL A 33 -6.30 -3.50 14.45
N ILE A 34 -5.03 -3.40 14.08
CA ILE A 34 -3.89 -3.28 14.99
C ILE A 34 -3.99 -2.00 15.83
N THR A 35 -4.37 -0.87 15.23
CA THR A 35 -4.58 0.38 15.98
C THR A 35 -5.62 0.24 17.10
N ARG A 36 -6.66 -0.59 16.91
CA ARG A 36 -7.68 -0.85 17.95
C ARG A 36 -7.13 -1.66 19.12
N MET A 37 -6.15 -2.53 18.86
CA MET A 37 -5.50 -3.37 19.88
C MET A 37 -4.44 -2.57 20.66
N LEU A 38 -3.85 -1.53 20.07
CA LEU A 38 -2.84 -0.69 20.69
C LEU A 38 -3.43 0.36 21.66
N ARG A 39 -2.92 0.35 22.89
CA ARG A 39 -3.21 1.40 23.89
C ARG A 39 -2.33 2.64 23.75
N ARG A 40 -1.11 2.50 23.21
CA ARG A 40 -0.11 3.57 23.02
C ARG A 40 0.31 3.65 21.56
N HIS A 41 0.66 4.84 21.06
CA HIS A 41 1.09 5.09 19.67
C HIS A 41 0.13 4.57 18.59
N ARG A 42 -1.16 4.87 18.72
CA ARG A 42 -2.21 4.50 17.75
C ARG A 42 -2.00 5.05 16.32
N TRP A 43 -1.11 6.03 16.16
CA TRP A 43 -0.76 6.59 14.86
C TRP A 43 0.27 5.73 14.11
N ALA A 44 1.07 4.91 14.81
CA ALA A 44 2.17 4.17 14.22
C ALA A 44 1.72 3.15 13.15
N PRO A 45 0.67 2.33 13.35
CA PRO A 45 0.19 1.41 12.30
C PRO A 45 -0.32 2.13 11.06
N HIS A 46 -0.92 3.30 11.22
CA HIS A 46 -1.39 4.11 10.10
C HIS A 46 -0.24 4.73 9.34
N ALA A 47 0.78 5.25 10.04
CA ALA A 47 1.99 5.78 9.43
C ALA A 47 2.75 4.71 8.66
N SER A 48 2.88 3.49 9.20
CA SER A 48 3.51 2.38 8.49
C SER A 48 2.72 1.95 7.25
N ALA A 49 1.38 1.90 7.34
CA ALA A 49 0.55 1.58 6.17
C ALA A 49 0.65 2.64 5.07
N PHE A 50 0.69 3.92 5.45
CA PHE A 50 0.89 5.00 4.49
C PHE A 50 2.25 4.92 3.81
N LEU A 51 3.32 4.70 4.58
CA LEU A 51 4.67 4.49 4.06
C LEU A 51 4.70 3.29 3.10
N TRP A 52 4.08 2.17 3.46
CA TRP A 52 3.98 1.01 2.59
C TRP A 52 3.35 1.38 1.24
N VAL A 53 2.14 1.96 1.23
CA VAL A 53 1.44 2.30 -0.01
C VAL A 53 2.27 3.27 -0.86
N PHE A 54 2.91 4.26 -0.23
CA PHE A 54 3.76 5.23 -0.92
C PHE A 54 4.99 4.60 -1.58
N PHE A 55 5.64 3.66 -0.90
CA PHE A 55 6.85 2.98 -1.41
C PHE A 55 6.53 1.72 -2.25
N SER A 56 5.27 1.30 -2.33
CA SER A 56 4.85 0.10 -3.06
C SER A 56 5.27 0.07 -4.55
N PRO A 57 5.29 1.19 -5.32
CA PRO A 57 5.79 1.16 -6.69
C PRO A 57 7.29 0.84 -6.76
N ILE A 58 8.07 1.31 -5.79
CA ILE A 58 9.51 1.03 -5.70
C ILE A 58 9.74 -0.45 -5.38
N THR A 59 8.94 -1.02 -4.46
CA THR A 59 8.97 -2.45 -4.18
C THR A 59 8.62 -3.28 -5.42
N LEU A 60 7.62 -2.86 -6.20
CA LEU A 60 7.27 -3.54 -7.45
C LEU A 60 8.42 -3.48 -8.47
N ALA A 61 9.01 -2.31 -8.68
CA ALA A 61 10.16 -2.15 -9.56
C ALA A 61 11.31 -3.06 -9.13
N LEU A 62 11.67 -3.08 -7.84
CA LEU A 62 12.75 -3.95 -7.35
C LEU A 62 12.47 -5.45 -7.55
N LEU A 63 11.21 -5.89 -7.43
CA LEU A 63 10.85 -7.30 -7.57
C LEU A 63 10.79 -7.76 -9.03
N ALA A 64 10.34 -6.87 -9.93
CA ALA A 64 9.98 -7.22 -11.29
C ALA A 64 10.93 -6.68 -12.36
N THR A 65 11.77 -5.68 -12.05
CA THR A 65 12.76 -5.20 -13.02
C THR A 65 13.84 -6.28 -13.20
N PRO A 66 14.10 -6.70 -14.45
CA PRO A 66 15.10 -7.72 -14.73
C PRO A 66 16.51 -7.18 -14.52
N THR A 67 17.44 -8.09 -14.21
CA THR A 67 18.86 -7.74 -14.17
C THR A 67 19.38 -7.62 -15.60
N MET A 68 19.65 -6.40 -16.06
CA MET A 68 20.13 -6.13 -17.41
C MET A 68 21.67 -6.18 -17.51
N ALA A 69 22.19 -6.55 -18.68
CA ALA A 69 23.63 -6.53 -18.93
C ALA A 69 24.15 -5.08 -19.06
N PRO A 70 25.43 -4.81 -18.77
CA PRO A 70 26.00 -3.47 -18.92
C PRO A 70 25.88 -2.96 -20.36
N GLY A 71 25.16 -1.85 -20.56
CA GLY A 71 24.92 -1.23 -21.87
C GLY A 71 23.54 -1.50 -22.48
N GLU A 72 22.69 -2.26 -21.79
CA GLU A 72 21.28 -2.43 -22.14
C GLU A 72 20.41 -1.43 -21.36
N GLU A 73 19.44 -0.84 -22.04
CA GLU A 73 18.52 0.15 -21.47
C GLU A 73 17.18 -0.50 -21.16
N ALA A 74 16.57 -0.08 -20.05
CA ALA A 74 15.25 -0.55 -19.65
C ALA A 74 14.22 -0.27 -20.76
N GLY A 75 13.48 -1.31 -21.14
CA GLY A 75 12.41 -1.17 -22.12
C GLY A 75 11.26 -0.32 -21.57
N LEU A 76 10.55 0.39 -22.45
CA LEU A 76 9.38 1.19 -22.08
C LEU A 76 8.29 0.37 -21.36
N GLY A 77 8.24 -0.95 -21.60
CA GLY A 77 7.37 -1.89 -20.91
C GLY A 77 7.56 -1.94 -19.40
N ASP A 78 8.79 -1.79 -18.89
CA ASP A 78 9.08 -1.81 -17.44
C ASP A 78 8.38 -0.66 -16.70
N GLY A 79 8.28 0.52 -17.34
CA GLY A 79 7.56 1.66 -16.79
C GLY A 79 6.05 1.49 -16.83
N ILE A 80 5.51 0.81 -17.85
CA ILE A 80 4.07 0.55 -18.00
C ILE A 80 3.57 -0.36 -16.88
N MET A 81 4.40 -1.31 -16.43
CA MET A 81 4.08 -2.24 -15.34
C MET A 81 3.76 -1.52 -14.00
N LEU A 82 4.25 -0.29 -13.80
CA LEU A 82 3.99 0.48 -12.58
C LEU A 82 2.62 1.17 -12.59
N ILE A 83 2.00 1.36 -13.76
CA ILE A 83 0.74 2.10 -13.91
C ILE A 83 -0.39 1.55 -13.03
N PRO A 84 -0.63 0.23 -12.96
CA PRO A 84 -1.68 -0.33 -12.10
C PRO A 84 -1.48 0.02 -10.61
N VAL A 85 -0.25 -0.05 -10.11
CA VAL A 85 0.06 0.29 -8.71
C VAL A 85 -0.03 1.79 -8.47
N LEU A 86 0.44 2.62 -9.42
CA LEU A 86 0.30 4.08 -9.33
C LEU A 86 -1.18 4.51 -9.32
N GLY A 87 -2.03 3.84 -10.11
CA GLY A 87 -3.48 4.05 -10.11
C GLY A 87 -4.17 3.56 -8.83
N GLU A 88 -3.63 2.50 -8.21
CA GLU A 88 -4.15 1.96 -6.96
C GLU A 88 -3.93 2.89 -5.77
N ILE A 89 -2.79 3.59 -5.69
CA ILE A 89 -2.44 4.49 -4.58
C ILE A 89 -3.57 5.47 -4.22
N PRO A 90 -4.09 6.32 -5.13
CA PRO A 90 -5.14 7.27 -4.78
C PRO A 90 -6.44 6.57 -4.38
N ILE A 91 -6.77 5.43 -4.99
CA ILE A 91 -7.97 4.65 -4.66
C ILE A 91 -7.87 4.13 -3.22
N VAL A 92 -6.76 3.46 -2.89
CA VAL A 92 -6.50 2.92 -1.55
C VAL A 92 -6.51 4.04 -0.52
N LEU A 93 -5.85 5.17 -0.79
CA LEU A 93 -5.84 6.30 0.14
C LEU A 93 -7.23 6.88 0.39
N VAL A 94 -8.06 7.04 -0.65
CA VAL A 94 -9.44 7.53 -0.51
C VAL A 94 -10.29 6.54 0.29
N VAL A 95 -10.31 5.26 -0.09
CA VAL A 95 -11.09 4.23 0.59
C VAL A 95 -10.66 4.09 2.04
N TYR A 96 -9.35 4.09 2.29
CA TYR A 96 -8.79 3.99 3.63
C TYR A 96 -9.15 5.20 4.49
N THR A 97 -9.07 6.41 3.94
CA THR A 97 -9.47 7.63 4.65
C THR A 97 -10.96 7.60 5.01
N MET A 98 -11.82 7.19 4.06
CA MET A 98 -13.26 7.03 4.31
C MET A 98 -13.54 6.00 5.40
N ALA A 99 -12.84 4.86 5.37
CA ALA A 99 -12.94 3.84 6.41
C ALA A 99 -12.52 4.40 7.79
N LEU A 100 -11.43 5.16 7.86
CA LEU A 100 -10.99 5.80 9.11
C LEU A 100 -12.01 6.82 9.63
N LEU A 101 -12.62 7.62 8.75
CA LEU A 101 -13.65 8.59 9.12
C LEU A 101 -14.92 7.91 9.63
N TYR A 102 -15.39 6.89 8.93
CA TYR A 102 -16.57 6.11 9.32
C TYR A 102 -16.36 5.36 10.65
N LEU A 103 -15.15 4.82 10.83
CA LEU A 103 -14.79 4.07 12.04
C LEU A 103 -14.32 4.97 13.18
N ARG A 104 -14.21 6.29 12.96
CA ARG A 104 -13.93 7.26 14.01
C ARG A 104 -15.16 7.25 14.93
N PRO A 105 -15.06 6.76 16.18
CA PRO A 105 -16.21 6.78 17.06
C PRO A 105 -16.60 8.24 17.25
N ALA A 106 -17.90 8.55 17.24
CA ALA A 106 -18.48 9.85 17.60
C ALA A 106 -18.19 10.23 19.06
N ARG A 107 -16.91 10.29 19.45
CA ARG A 107 -16.39 10.62 20.78
C ARG A 107 -16.23 12.12 21.00
N GLN A 108 -16.94 12.95 20.24
CA GLN A 108 -16.90 14.40 20.34
C GLN A 108 -18.24 15.06 20.71
N ASN A 109 -19.14 14.35 21.42
CA ASN A 109 -20.14 15.03 22.25
C ASN A 109 -20.01 14.66 23.75
N PRO A 110 -18.95 15.09 24.47
CA PRO A 110 -18.99 15.18 25.93
C PRO A 110 -19.82 16.40 26.40
N SER A 111 -20.12 17.36 25.51
CA SER A 111 -20.64 18.68 25.89
C SER A 111 -22.16 18.72 26.12
N ALA A 112 -22.91 17.68 25.74
CA ALA A 112 -24.37 17.66 25.92
C ALA A 112 -24.84 17.06 27.25
N ALA A 113 -23.95 16.47 28.05
CA ALA A 113 -24.31 15.83 29.33
C ALA A 113 -24.08 16.71 30.57
N ARG A 114 -23.44 17.89 30.42
CA ARG A 114 -23.01 18.74 31.55
C ARG A 114 -23.84 20.00 31.78
N SER A 115 -24.95 20.17 31.06
CA SER A 115 -25.87 21.31 31.25
C SER A 115 -27.17 20.95 31.96
N LEU A 116 -27.28 19.73 32.52
CA LEU A 116 -28.49 19.24 33.19
C LEU A 116 -28.23 18.62 34.58
N SER A 117 -27.10 18.93 35.21
CA SER A 117 -26.82 18.54 36.61
C SER A 117 -26.54 19.75 37.47
#